data_AF-A0A7H4P2U7-F1
#
_entry.id   AF-A0A7H4P2U7-F1
#
_cell.length_a   1.000
_cell.length_b   1.000
_cell.length_c   1.000
_cell.angle_alpha   90.00
_cell.angle_beta   90.00
_cell.angle_gamma   90.00
#
_symmetry.space_group_name_H-M   'P 1'
#
loop_
_entity.id
_entity.type
_entity.pdbx_description
1 polymer ?
#
loop_
_entity_poly.entity_id
_entity_poly.type
_entity_poly.pdbx_seq_one_letter_code
_entity_poly.pdbx_strand_id
1 'polypeptide(L)' 'MNLDDKSLFLGAMEDVQPLKRHNDVHWHPERKTPRRAAG' A
#
# COMPACT_ATOMS: atom_id res chain seq x y z
N MET A 1 -3.34 2.21 -18.24
CA MET A 1 -2.42 1.17 -17.74
C MET A 1 -1.78 0.54 -18.96
N ASN A 2 -0.53 0.91 -19.26
CA ASN A 2 0.19 0.34 -20.39
C ASN A 2 0.43 -1.16 -20.10
N LEU A 3 0.46 -1.99 -21.14
CA LEU A 3 0.71 -3.43 -21.00
C LEU A 3 2.12 -3.69 -20.45
N ASP A 4 3.07 -2.82 -20.77
CA ASP A 4 4.44 -2.86 -20.26
C ASP A 4 4.50 -2.58 -18.75
N ASP A 5 3.68 -1.64 -18.27
CA ASP A 5 3.56 -1.35 -16.84
C ASP A 5 3.05 -2.59 -16.09
N LYS A 6 2.07 -3.32 -16.66
CA LYS A 6 1.51 -4.53 -16.04
C LYS A 6 2.56 -5.61 -15.86
N SER A 7 3.36 -5.88 -16.88
CA SER A 7 4.42 -6.89 -16.81
C SER A 7 5.48 -6.53 -15.76
N LEU A 8 5.83 -5.25 -15.64
CA LEU A 8 6.74 -4.75 -14.61
C LEU A 8 6.17 -4.97 -13.20
N PHE A 9 4.89 -4.67 -12.98
CA PHE A 9 4.23 -4.89 -11.68
C PHE A 9 4.14 -6.37 -11.34
N LEU A 10 3.83 -7.23 -12.32
CA LEU A 10 3.69 -8.67 -12.10
C LEU A 10 5.03 -9.32 -11.75
N GLY A 11 6.12 -8.96 -12.44
CA GLY A 11 7.46 -9.43 -12.07
C GLY A 11 7.89 -8.91 -10.69
N ALA A 12 7.58 -7.65 -10.37
CA ALA A 12 7.91 -7.09 -9.05
C ALA A 12 7.11 -7.70 -7.89
N MET A 13 5.97 -8.34 -8.15
CA MET A 13 5.10 -8.95 -7.14
C MET A 13 5.27 -10.48 -7.03
N GLU A 14 6.18 -11.08 -7.80
CA GLU A 14 6.29 -12.55 -7.91
C GLU A 14 6.62 -13.26 -6.59
N ASP A 15 7.40 -12.61 -5.72
CA ASP A 15 7.81 -13.16 -4.42
C ASP A 15 6.87 -12.82 -3.25
N VAL A 16 5.80 -12.06 -3.50
CA VAL A 16 4.91 -11.58 -2.43
C VAL A 16 4.03 -12.72 -1.91
N GLN A 17 4.20 -13.06 -0.63
CA GLN A 17 3.39 -14.08 0.04
C GLN A 17 2.11 -13.47 0.65
N PRO A 18 1.00 -14.23 0.71
CA PRO A 18 -0.18 -13.80 1.45
C PRO A 18 0.14 -13.52 2.92
N LEU A 19 -0.49 -12.49 3.48
CA LEU A 19 -0.32 -12.15 4.89
C LEU A 19 -0.92 -13.27 5.76
N LYS A 20 -0.16 -13.70 6.78
CA LYS A 20 -0.46 -14.93 7.52
C LYS A 20 -1.72 -14.84 8.37
N ARG A 21 -2.08 -13.65 8.86
CA ARG A 21 -3.24 -13.44 9.73
C ARG A 21 -3.93 -12.11 9.41
N HIS A 22 -5.24 -12.10 9.58
CA HIS A 22 -6.07 -10.90 9.45
C HIS A 22 -5.55 -9.72 10.31
N ASN A 23 -5.03 -10.02 11.51
CA ASN A 23 -4.52 -9.01 12.43
C ASN A 23 -3.12 -8.48 12.07
N ASP A 24 -2.45 -9.02 11.05
CA ASP A 24 -1.19 -8.44 10.56
C ASP A 24 -1.45 -7.23 9.63
N VAL A 25 -2.70 -7.05 9.20
CA VAL A 25 -3.13 -5.99 8.28
C VAL A 25 -3.89 -4.92 9.05
N HIS A 26 -3.17 -4.02 9.70
CA HIS A 26 -3.79 -2.83 10.29
C HIS A 26 -3.89 -1.76 9.20
N TRP A 27 -5.04 -1.68 8.54
CA TRP A 27 -5.33 -0.52 7.70
C TRP A 27 -5.57 0.66 8.64
N HIS A 28 -4.67 1.64 8.65
CA HIS A 28 -4.85 2.86 9.43
C HIS A 28 -5.61 3.89 8.57
N PRO A 29 -6.93 4.08 8.78
CA PRO A 29 -7.70 5.08 8.03
C PRO A 29 -7.39 6.51 8.51
N GLU A 30 -6.51 6.70 9.49
CA GLU A 30 -6.17 8.00 10.04
C GLU A 30 -5.41 8.84 9.00
N ARG A 31 -6.18 9.58 8.22
CA ARG A 31 -5.72 10.79 7.57
C ARG A 31 -5.12 11.66 8.67
N LYS A 32 -3.80 11.78 8.73
CA LYS A 32 -3.13 12.78 9.57
C LYS A 32 -3.72 14.14 9.18
N THR A 33 -4.69 14.65 9.95
CA THR A 33 -5.17 16.01 9.78
C THR A 33 -3.94 16.90 9.93
N PRO A 34 -3.55 17.69 8.92
CA PRO A 34 -2.47 18.65 9.11
C PRO A 34 -2.91 19.54 10.27
N ARG A 35 -2.22 19.47 11.41
CA ARG A 35 -2.34 20.51 12.43
C ARG A 35 -1.85 21.78 11.73
N ARG A 36 -2.77 22.61 11.23
CA ARG A 36 -2.44 23.99 10.90
C ARG A 36 -1.87 24.58 12.18
N ALA A 37 -0.58 24.85 12.19
CA ALA A 37 0.01 25.68 13.23
C ALA A 37 -0.75 27.00 13.18
N ALA A 38 -1.46 27.35 14.26
CA ALA A 38 -1.99 28.68 14.42
C ALA A 38 -0.77 29.60 14.55
N GLY A 39 -0.60 30.47 13.55
CA GLY A 39 0.23 31.66 13.66
C GLY A 39 -0.53 32.78 14.34
#